data_AF-A0A3R7E3X2-F1
#
_entry.id   AF-A0A3R7E3X2-F1
#
_cell.length_a   1.000
_cell.length_b   1.000
_cell.length_c   1.000
_cell.angle_alpha   90.00
_cell.angle_beta   90.00
_cell.angle_gamma   90.00
#
_symmetry.space_group_name_H-M   'P 1'
#
loop_
_entity.id
_entity.type
_entity.pdbx_description
1 polymer ?
#
loop_
_entity_poly.entity_id
_entity_poly.type
_entity_poly.pdbx_seq_one_letter_code
_entity_poly.pdbx_strand_id
1 'polypeptide(L)'
;MKKIIIISFLTLLLLAVLVFIYWYQRGDAFLIQPPSDFKQSEGILDEQPNTNFSSQIKQTIRDFMNDQSLNLAYVNSSKSPSNFNIGKVTVIGEGAWRIDTPDEWQRPVYIFDQQEYIDDLCEVYEYEIDARNGQIVEVHVVYPQDTQQLTTTERQEKCQSYGSLYTPFKTEEEIKGIAMDYLSRNVDNFEAIQDDFTYTPSIKDAVNMAAAHEWIWRDISYQLPEGLTGDVYNYPTIRIIVSSGGKLISYFNSVGLFED
;
A
#
# COMPACT_ATOMS: atom_id res chain seq x y z
N MET A 1 14.93 -0.01 -48.76
CA MET A 1 14.61 -1.10 -47.81
C MET A 1 15.47 -1.11 -46.55
N LYS A 2 16.82 -0.99 -46.60
CA LYS A 2 17.67 -1.00 -45.39
C LYS A 2 17.43 0.13 -44.37
N LYS A 3 17.04 1.34 -44.80
CA LYS A 3 16.81 2.49 -43.89
C LYS A 3 15.54 2.35 -43.02
N ILE A 4 14.50 1.67 -43.50
CA ILE A 4 13.22 1.51 -42.78
C ILE A 4 13.36 0.47 -41.63
N ILE A 5 14.20 -0.55 -41.85
CA ILE A 5 14.49 -1.58 -40.84
C ILE A 5 15.28 -1.00 -39.67
N ILE A 6 16.25 -0.10 -39.94
CA ILE A 6 17.06 0.54 -38.90
C ILE A 6 16.22 1.48 -38.03
N ILE A 7 15.30 2.25 -38.63
CA ILE A 7 14.40 3.16 -37.90
C ILE A 7 13.45 2.36 -37.00
N SER A 8 12.90 1.24 -37.48
CA SER A 8 11.99 0.38 -36.70
C SER A 8 12.69 -0.30 -35.52
N PHE A 9 13.97 -0.64 -35.66
CA PHE A 9 14.76 -1.21 -34.56
C PHE A 9 15.10 -0.17 -33.49
N LEU A 10 15.40 1.06 -33.91
CA LEU A 10 15.69 2.17 -33.00
C LEU A 10 14.46 2.60 -32.18
N THR A 11 13.26 2.61 -32.77
CA THR A 11 12.03 2.90 -32.02
C THR A 11 11.66 1.81 -31.02
N LEU A 12 11.86 0.53 -31.36
CA LEU A 12 11.64 -0.59 -30.45
C LEU A 12 12.63 -0.59 -29.27
N LEU A 13 13.90 -0.25 -29.54
CA LEU A 13 14.91 -0.09 -28.50
C LEU A 13 14.57 1.08 -27.57
N LEU A 14 14.10 2.21 -28.12
CA LEU A 14 13.71 3.39 -27.33
C LEU A 14 12.50 3.10 -26.43
N LEU A 15 11.50 2.39 -26.94
CA LEU A 15 10.34 1.95 -26.17
C LEU A 15 10.74 0.97 -25.06
N ALA A 16 11.62 0.02 -25.33
CA ALA A 16 12.13 -0.90 -24.30
C ALA A 16 12.92 -0.18 -23.20
N VAL A 17 13.70 0.84 -23.56
CA VAL A 17 14.45 1.68 -22.59
C VAL A 17 13.50 2.55 -21.78
N LEU A 18 12.47 3.15 -22.38
CA LEU A 18 11.48 3.95 -21.65
C LEU A 18 10.63 3.10 -20.71
N VAL A 19 10.24 1.90 -21.14
CA VAL A 19 9.56 0.92 -20.28
C VAL A 19 10.49 0.47 -19.15
N PHE A 20 11.77 0.20 -19.43
CA PHE A 20 12.73 -0.15 -18.40
C PHE A 20 12.95 1.00 -17.40
N ILE A 21 13.07 2.24 -17.84
CA ILE A 21 13.19 3.42 -16.96
C ILE A 21 11.92 3.59 -16.11
N TYR A 22 10.73 3.43 -16.72
CA TYR A 22 9.45 3.48 -16.02
C TYR A 22 9.34 2.39 -14.94
N TRP A 23 9.75 1.16 -15.25
CA TRP A 23 9.78 0.05 -14.28
C TRP A 23 10.87 0.22 -13.22
N TYR A 24 12.06 0.72 -13.59
CA TYR A 24 13.17 0.97 -12.68
C TYR A 24 12.83 2.08 -11.66
N GLN A 25 12.21 3.16 -12.12
CA GLN A 25 11.72 4.23 -11.25
C GLN A 25 10.58 3.79 -10.31
N ARG A 26 9.72 2.85 -10.74
CA ARG A 26 8.67 2.27 -9.88
C ARG A 26 9.19 1.19 -8.91
N GLY A 27 10.17 0.40 -9.34
CA GLY A 27 10.75 -0.69 -8.56
C GLY A 27 11.61 -0.20 -7.40
N ASP A 28 12.42 0.84 -7.63
CA ASP A 28 13.26 1.43 -6.58
C ASP A 28 12.47 2.35 -5.62
N ALA A 29 11.28 2.82 -6.02
CA ALA A 29 10.39 3.58 -5.12
C ALA A 29 9.84 2.74 -3.95
N PHE A 30 9.93 1.40 -4.01
CA PHE A 30 9.51 0.52 -2.91
C PHE A 30 10.60 0.28 -1.85
N LEU A 31 11.85 0.71 -2.08
CA LEU A 31 12.98 0.49 -1.15
C LEU A 31 13.65 1.77 -0.66
N ILE A 32 13.24 2.93 -1.16
CA ILE A 32 13.64 4.21 -0.56
C ILE A 32 12.67 4.49 0.57
N GLN A 33 13.06 4.12 1.80
CA GLN A 33 12.53 4.82 2.96
C GLN A 33 12.73 6.32 2.69
N PRO A 34 11.69 7.17 2.79
CA PRO A 34 11.89 8.60 2.66
C PRO A 34 13.01 9.00 3.63
N PRO A 35 13.94 9.87 3.23
CA PRO A 35 14.97 10.36 4.14
C PRO A 35 14.30 10.86 5.41
N SER A 36 14.91 10.62 6.57
CA SER A 36 14.40 10.89 7.93
C SER A 36 13.91 12.33 8.17
N ASP A 37 14.15 13.22 7.23
CA ASP A 37 13.86 14.64 7.29
C ASP A 37 12.70 15.07 6.37
N PHE A 38 12.05 14.13 5.66
CA PHE A 38 10.79 14.43 4.96
C PHE A 38 9.65 14.50 5.98
N LYS A 39 9.57 15.63 6.68
CA LYS A 39 8.33 16.02 7.37
C LYS A 39 7.30 16.37 6.31
N GLN A 40 6.60 15.37 5.79
CA GLN A 40 5.22 15.59 5.42
C GLN A 40 4.56 16.18 6.68
N SER A 41 3.86 17.30 6.53
CA SER A 41 3.13 17.91 7.62
C SER A 41 2.01 16.95 8.03
N GLU A 42 2.35 15.91 8.79
CA GLU A 42 1.41 15.01 9.45
C GLU A 42 0.64 15.87 10.46
N GLY A 43 -0.49 16.39 10.01
CA GLY A 43 -1.47 16.92 10.93
C GLY A 43 -2.02 15.75 11.71
N ILE A 44 -1.47 15.50 12.88
CA ILE A 44 -2.06 14.60 13.87
C ILE A 44 -3.43 15.17 14.23
N LEU A 45 -4.47 14.33 14.23
CA LEU A 45 -5.74 14.70 14.83
C LEU A 45 -5.67 14.30 16.31
N ASP A 46 -5.76 15.26 17.22
CA ASP A 46 -5.68 14.98 18.67
C ASP A 46 -6.89 14.20 19.23
N GLU A 47 -7.79 13.70 18.37
CA GLU A 47 -9.03 13.05 18.76
C GLU A 47 -8.99 11.54 18.49
N GLN A 48 -9.00 10.74 19.56
CA GLN A 48 -9.18 9.29 19.47
C GLN A 48 -10.62 8.95 19.01
N PRO A 49 -10.83 7.82 18.32
CA PRO A 49 -12.17 7.36 18.02
C PRO A 49 -12.97 7.12 19.32
N ASN A 50 -14.23 7.53 19.32
CA ASN A 50 -15.12 7.21 20.44
C ASN A 50 -15.25 5.68 20.63
N THR A 51 -15.64 5.22 21.82
CA THR A 51 -15.60 3.80 22.20
C THR A 51 -16.41 2.88 21.27
N ASN A 52 -17.59 3.32 20.83
CA ASN A 52 -18.45 2.52 19.95
C ASN A 52 -17.83 2.39 18.56
N PHE A 53 -17.35 3.51 18.01
CA PHE A 53 -16.69 3.52 16.71
C PHE A 53 -15.38 2.74 16.74
N SER A 54 -14.59 2.86 17.82
CA SER A 54 -13.39 2.05 18.03
C SER A 54 -13.70 0.55 18.04
N SER A 55 -14.82 0.14 18.65
CA SER A 55 -15.23 -1.28 18.67
C SER A 55 -15.66 -1.77 17.28
N GLN A 56 -16.35 -0.94 16.50
CA GLN A 56 -16.67 -1.22 15.10
C GLN A 56 -15.41 -1.39 14.25
N ILE A 57 -14.46 -0.45 14.35
CA ILE A 57 -13.19 -0.51 13.62
C ILE A 57 -12.42 -1.80 13.93
N LYS A 58 -12.32 -2.15 15.21
CA LYS A 58 -11.64 -3.40 15.61
C LYS A 58 -12.34 -4.63 15.05
N GLN A 59 -13.67 -4.60 14.93
CA GLN A 59 -14.41 -5.67 14.30
C GLN A 59 -14.12 -5.74 12.80
N THR A 60 -14.12 -4.60 12.09
CA THR A 60 -13.75 -4.53 10.67
C THR A 60 -12.37 -5.14 10.42
N ILE A 61 -11.37 -4.80 11.24
CA ILE A 61 -10.00 -5.36 11.11
C ILE A 61 -10.01 -6.88 11.33
N ARG A 62 -10.72 -7.38 12.34
CA ARG A 62 -10.83 -8.83 12.60
C ARG A 62 -11.50 -9.58 11.46
N ASP A 63 -12.55 -9.00 10.89
CA ASP A 63 -13.26 -9.59 9.75
C ASP A 63 -12.38 -9.60 8.50
N PHE A 64 -11.64 -8.51 8.25
CA PHE A 64 -10.67 -8.42 7.17
C PHE A 64 -9.53 -9.43 7.31
N MET A 65 -8.98 -9.60 8.50
CA MET A 65 -7.95 -10.60 8.76
C MET A 65 -8.52 -12.03 8.86
N ASN A 66 -9.84 -12.16 9.02
CA ASN A 66 -10.53 -13.40 9.39
C ASN A 66 -9.94 -14.05 10.65
N ASP A 67 -9.65 -13.20 11.64
CA ASP A 67 -9.17 -13.62 12.96
C ASP A 67 -9.84 -12.78 14.03
N GLN A 68 -10.77 -13.39 14.76
CA GLN A 68 -11.54 -12.75 15.83
C GLN A 68 -10.74 -12.57 17.13
N SER A 69 -9.57 -13.20 17.24
CA SER A 69 -8.73 -13.17 18.44
C SER A 69 -7.73 -12.02 18.47
N LEU A 70 -7.59 -11.27 17.37
CA LEU A 70 -6.62 -10.18 17.26
C LEU A 70 -6.76 -9.12 18.35
N ASN A 71 -5.63 -8.81 19.00
CA ASN A 71 -5.50 -7.69 19.90
C ASN A 71 -4.99 -6.47 19.14
N LEU A 72 -5.79 -5.42 19.15
CA LEU A 72 -5.55 -4.20 18.38
C LEU A 72 -5.38 -3.01 19.32
N ALA A 73 -4.26 -2.32 19.19
CA ALA A 73 -3.97 -1.09 19.91
C ALA A 73 -4.13 0.11 18.99
N TYR A 74 -4.77 1.17 19.48
CA TYR A 74 -4.76 2.45 18.77
C TYR A 74 -3.38 3.07 18.92
N VAL A 75 -2.81 3.52 17.80
CA VAL A 75 -1.49 4.14 17.73
C VAL A 75 -1.64 5.65 17.67
N ASN A 76 -2.25 6.16 16.60
CA ASN A 76 -2.39 7.57 16.34
C ASN A 76 -3.48 7.82 15.28
N SER A 77 -3.57 9.05 14.80
CA SER A 77 -4.39 9.45 13.66
C SER A 77 -3.58 10.32 12.70
N SER A 78 -4.04 10.40 11.45
CA SER A 78 -3.51 11.30 10.44
C SER A 78 -4.65 11.98 9.70
N LYS A 79 -4.38 13.15 9.12
CA LYS A 79 -5.31 13.87 8.24
C LYS A 79 -5.49 13.22 6.86
N SER A 80 -4.53 12.40 6.45
CA SER A 80 -4.55 11.66 5.19
C SER A 80 -3.91 10.29 5.36
N PRO A 81 -4.32 9.28 4.58
CA PRO A 81 -3.64 7.99 4.54
C PRO A 81 -2.22 8.12 3.96
N SER A 82 -1.33 7.19 4.31
CA SER A 82 0.08 7.22 3.89
C SER A 82 0.26 7.29 2.37
N ASN A 83 -0.52 6.50 1.61
CA ASN A 83 -0.44 6.43 0.15
C ASN A 83 -1.60 7.16 -0.56
N PHE A 84 -2.20 8.17 0.06
CA PHE A 84 -3.26 8.97 -0.55
C PHE A 84 -3.14 10.45 -0.24
N ASN A 85 -3.01 11.26 -1.30
CA ASN A 85 -3.11 12.71 -1.19
C ASN A 85 -3.67 13.28 -2.48
N ILE A 86 -4.71 14.11 -2.39
CA ILE A 86 -5.25 14.88 -3.52
C ILE A 86 -5.06 16.36 -3.24
N GLY A 87 -4.41 17.08 -4.15
CA GLY A 87 -4.28 18.52 -3.97
C GLY A 87 -3.75 19.26 -5.17
N LYS A 88 -3.49 20.53 -4.96
CA LYS A 88 -2.95 21.42 -5.99
C LYS A 88 -1.44 21.46 -5.91
N VAL A 89 -0.77 21.07 -7.00
CA VAL A 89 0.68 21.19 -7.10
C VAL A 89 1.07 22.66 -7.33
N THR A 90 1.91 23.17 -6.44
CA THR A 90 2.54 24.49 -6.56
C THR A 90 4.05 24.31 -6.67
N VAL A 91 4.66 24.79 -7.76
CA VAL A 91 6.12 24.83 -7.91
C VAL A 91 6.66 25.97 -7.04
N ILE A 92 7.57 25.64 -6.13
CA ILE A 92 8.14 26.59 -5.15
C ILE A 92 9.64 26.85 -5.38
N GLY A 93 10.24 26.18 -6.37
CA GLY A 93 11.63 26.37 -6.77
C GLY A 93 12.05 25.38 -7.87
N GLU A 94 13.31 25.43 -8.29
CA GLU A 94 13.83 24.45 -9.25
C GLU A 94 13.80 23.04 -8.65
N GLY A 95 13.01 22.15 -9.25
CA GLY A 95 12.83 20.77 -8.77
C GLY A 95 12.02 20.63 -7.47
N ALA A 96 11.55 21.75 -6.89
CA ALA A 96 10.80 21.76 -5.65
C ALA A 96 9.34 22.11 -5.89
N TRP A 97 8.46 21.23 -5.41
CA TRP A 97 7.01 21.40 -5.47
C TRP A 97 6.41 21.08 -4.10
N ARG A 98 5.21 21.61 -3.86
CA ARG A 98 4.36 21.24 -2.74
C ARG A 98 2.98 20.87 -3.27
N ILE A 99 2.29 19.98 -2.57
CA ILE A 99 0.87 19.71 -2.80
C ILE A 99 0.09 20.37 -1.65
N ASP A 100 -0.77 21.31 -2.01
CA ASP A 100 -1.72 21.92 -1.07
C ASP A 100 -3.05 21.15 -1.17
N THR A 101 -3.37 20.34 -0.15
CA THR A 101 -4.57 19.49 -0.06
C THR A 101 -5.77 20.32 0.43
N PRO A 102 -6.82 20.52 -0.39
CA PRO A 102 -8.04 21.21 0.05
C PRO A 102 -8.73 20.49 1.21
N ASP A 103 -9.47 21.23 2.05
CA ASP A 103 -10.13 20.68 3.24
C ASP A 103 -11.13 19.57 2.86
N GLU A 104 -11.84 19.72 1.73
CA GLU A 104 -12.77 18.72 1.20
C GLU A 104 -12.10 17.43 0.72
N TRP A 105 -10.78 17.43 0.56
CA TRP A 105 -9.97 16.27 0.18
C TRP A 105 -9.15 15.70 1.34
N GLN A 106 -9.31 16.24 2.54
CA GLN A 106 -8.76 15.61 3.75
C GLN A 106 -9.48 14.28 3.98
N ARG A 107 -8.71 13.22 4.23
CA ARG A 107 -9.19 11.85 4.41
C ARG A 107 -8.64 11.34 5.74
N PRO A 108 -9.23 11.76 6.86
CA PRO A 108 -8.68 11.44 8.16
C PRO A 108 -8.68 9.93 8.38
N VAL A 109 -7.59 9.40 8.93
CA VAL A 109 -7.46 7.98 9.26
C VAL A 109 -7.13 7.78 10.73
N TYR A 110 -7.65 6.69 11.30
CA TYR A 110 -7.19 6.14 12.56
C TYR A 110 -6.22 4.98 12.30
N ILE A 111 -5.13 4.95 13.06
CA ILE A 111 -4.05 3.99 12.91
C ILE A 111 -4.08 3.00 14.07
N PHE A 112 -4.07 1.71 13.74
CA PHE A 112 -4.06 0.61 14.71
C PHE A 112 -2.93 -0.37 14.43
N ASP A 113 -2.29 -0.85 15.49
CA ASP A 113 -1.30 -1.93 15.42
C ASP A 113 -1.90 -3.23 15.93
N GLN A 114 -1.65 -4.32 15.20
CA GLN A 114 -1.72 -5.67 15.74
C GLN A 114 -0.64 -5.84 16.82
N GLN A 115 -1.00 -6.41 17.96
CA GLN A 115 -0.06 -6.65 19.06
C GLN A 115 0.71 -7.97 18.89
N GLU A 116 0.11 -8.93 18.21
CA GLU A 116 0.74 -10.19 17.86
C GLU A 116 1.65 -10.04 16.64
N TYR A 117 2.79 -10.71 16.67
CA TYR A 117 3.64 -10.89 15.49
C TYR A 117 2.89 -11.62 14.36
N ILE A 118 3.27 -11.32 13.12
CA ILE A 118 2.77 -12.04 11.94
C ILE A 118 3.41 -13.42 11.92
N ASP A 119 2.70 -14.44 12.39
CA ASP A 119 3.20 -15.81 12.48
C ASP A 119 4.56 -15.90 13.22
N ASP A 120 5.62 -16.26 12.50
CA ASP A 120 7.00 -16.38 13.00
C ASP A 120 7.88 -15.18 12.62
N LEU A 121 7.30 -14.05 12.22
CA LEU A 121 8.00 -12.82 11.80
C LEU A 121 8.23 -11.85 12.95
N CYS A 122 9.22 -10.96 12.80
CA CYS A 122 9.53 -9.92 13.79
C CYS A 122 8.68 -8.65 13.58
N GLU A 123 7.72 -8.74 12.68
CA GLU A 123 6.88 -7.66 12.20
C GLU A 123 5.42 -7.90 12.60
N VAL A 124 4.67 -6.80 12.65
CA VAL A 124 3.23 -6.75 12.92
C VAL A 124 2.52 -6.05 11.76
N TYR A 125 1.20 -6.18 11.70
CA TYR A 125 0.38 -5.39 10.80
C TYR A 125 -0.02 -4.06 11.45
N GLU A 126 0.13 -2.97 10.71
CA GLU A 126 -0.49 -1.68 11.01
C GLU A 126 -1.61 -1.42 10.00
N TYR A 127 -2.72 -0.86 10.49
CA TYR A 127 -3.95 -0.63 9.74
C TYR A 127 -4.29 0.86 9.75
N GLU A 128 -4.53 1.44 8.58
CA GLU A 128 -5.12 2.76 8.45
C GLU A 128 -6.60 2.63 8.08
N ILE A 129 -7.44 3.25 8.90
CA ILE A 129 -8.89 3.12 8.84
C ILE A 129 -9.50 4.49 8.57
N ASP A 130 -10.31 4.62 7.53
CA ASP A 130 -11.00 5.89 7.23
C ASP A 130 -11.89 6.29 8.42
N ALA A 131 -11.59 7.43 9.03
CA ALA A 131 -12.27 7.90 10.22
C ALA A 131 -13.73 8.32 9.94
N ARG A 132 -14.12 8.50 8.67
CA ARG A 132 -15.47 8.88 8.26
C ARG A 132 -16.44 7.71 8.31
N ASN A 133 -15.98 6.50 7.98
CA ASN A 133 -16.86 5.34 7.76
C ASN A 133 -16.35 4.02 8.37
N GLY A 134 -15.11 3.96 8.86
CA GLY A 134 -14.53 2.78 9.49
C GLY A 134 -14.04 1.71 8.52
N GLN A 135 -13.91 2.02 7.23
CA GLN A 135 -13.37 1.11 6.22
C GLN A 135 -11.84 1.05 6.29
N ILE A 136 -11.27 -0.13 6.04
CA ILE A 136 -9.82 -0.30 5.92
C ILE A 136 -9.37 0.34 4.60
N VAL A 137 -8.47 1.31 4.73
CA VAL A 137 -7.83 2.00 3.61
C VAL A 137 -6.52 1.33 3.27
N GLU A 138 -5.69 1.10 4.29
CA GLU A 138 -4.34 0.59 4.09
C GLU A 138 -3.96 -0.42 5.17
N VAL A 139 -3.18 -1.42 4.78
CA VAL A 139 -2.51 -2.36 5.68
C VAL A 139 -1.07 -2.49 5.23
N HIS A 140 -0.12 -2.41 6.15
CA HIS A 140 1.29 -2.63 5.85
C HIS A 140 2.01 -3.36 6.98
N VAL A 141 3.13 -3.96 6.63
CA VAL A 141 4.02 -4.67 7.56
C VAL A 141 5.00 -3.67 8.17
N VAL A 142 5.00 -3.57 9.50
CA VAL A 142 5.91 -2.70 10.27
C VAL A 142 6.58 -3.49 11.39
N TYR A 143 7.67 -2.97 11.91
CA TYR A 143 8.17 -3.45 13.21
C TYR A 143 7.23 -2.96 14.32
N PRO A 144 7.01 -3.73 15.40
CA PRO A 144 6.27 -3.23 16.55
C PRO A 144 6.99 -2.02 17.18
N GLN A 145 6.24 -1.13 17.84
CA GLN A 145 6.77 0.15 18.34
C GLN A 145 8.05 0.03 19.19
N ASP A 146 8.12 -1.00 20.05
CA ASP A 146 9.30 -1.25 20.90
C ASP A 146 10.56 -1.54 20.08
N THR A 147 10.38 -2.07 18.86
CA THR A 147 11.41 -2.48 17.92
C THR A 147 11.76 -1.37 16.93
N GLN A 148 10.82 -0.49 16.63
CA GLN A 148 11.07 0.72 15.83
C GLN A 148 12.04 1.69 16.52
N GLN A 149 12.01 1.74 17.86
CA GLN A 149 12.90 2.60 18.66
C GLN A 149 14.35 2.07 18.74
N LEU A 150 14.58 0.82 18.36
CA LEU A 150 15.91 0.22 18.35
C LEU A 150 16.74 0.72 17.17
N THR A 151 18.05 0.78 17.37
CA THR A 151 19.01 0.97 16.27
C THR A 151 18.94 -0.20 15.30
N THR A 152 19.46 -0.02 14.07
CA THR A 152 19.49 -1.07 13.06
C THR A 152 20.18 -2.35 13.55
N THR A 153 21.28 -2.22 14.30
CA THR A 153 22.02 -3.39 14.84
C THR A 153 21.22 -4.11 15.91
N GLU A 154 20.67 -3.39 16.89
CA GLU A 154 19.85 -3.99 17.95
C GLU A 154 18.61 -4.67 17.37
N ARG A 155 18.00 -4.06 16.35
CA ARG A 155 16.86 -4.65 15.63
C ARG A 155 17.25 -5.94 14.92
N GLN A 156 18.37 -5.95 14.21
CA GLN A 156 18.89 -7.17 13.58
C GLN A 156 19.14 -8.27 14.61
N GLU A 157 19.76 -7.95 15.74
CA GLU A 157 20.02 -8.92 16.82
C GLU A 157 18.73 -9.46 17.44
N LYS A 158 17.73 -8.60 17.66
CA LYS A 158 16.41 -9.00 18.18
C LYS A 158 15.67 -9.90 17.20
N CYS A 159 15.69 -9.55 15.91
CA CYS A 159 14.91 -10.21 14.88
C CYS A 159 15.63 -11.40 14.20
N GLN A 160 16.90 -11.67 14.53
CA GLN A 160 17.71 -12.70 13.84
C GLN A 160 17.14 -14.12 13.88
N SER A 161 16.31 -14.44 14.88
CA SER A 161 15.72 -15.78 15.05
C SER A 161 14.36 -15.94 14.37
N TYR A 162 13.81 -14.86 13.80
CA TYR A 162 12.50 -14.86 13.18
C TYR A 162 12.57 -15.35 11.73
N GLY A 163 11.41 -15.74 11.20
CA GLY A 163 11.21 -16.21 9.84
C GLY A 163 11.34 -15.11 8.79
N SER A 164 10.85 -15.39 7.60
CA SER A 164 10.85 -14.45 6.48
C SER A 164 9.48 -14.41 5.84
N LEU A 165 9.03 -13.20 5.47
CA LEU A 165 7.82 -12.99 4.69
C LEU A 165 7.76 -13.91 3.46
N TYR A 166 8.89 -14.24 2.86
CA TYR A 166 8.96 -14.93 1.58
C TYR A 166 9.04 -16.46 1.68
N THR A 167 9.14 -17.03 2.88
CA THR A 167 9.32 -18.49 3.06
C THR A 167 8.44 -19.06 4.17
N PRO A 168 8.01 -20.33 4.10
CA PRO A 168 8.23 -21.29 3.01
C PRO A 168 7.47 -20.91 1.74
N PHE A 169 8.03 -21.22 0.56
CA PHE A 169 7.41 -20.84 -0.70
C PHE A 169 6.07 -21.56 -0.92
N LYS A 170 5.07 -20.79 -1.36
CA LYS A 170 3.78 -21.26 -1.85
C LYS A 170 3.73 -21.27 -3.37
N THR A 171 2.78 -22.03 -3.90
CA THR A 171 2.46 -21.99 -5.33
C THR A 171 1.79 -20.67 -5.70
N GLU A 172 1.88 -20.28 -6.97
CA GLU A 172 1.20 -19.07 -7.47
C GLU A 172 -0.32 -19.12 -7.28
N GLU A 173 -0.92 -20.31 -7.39
CA GLU A 173 -2.35 -20.52 -7.15
C GLU A 173 -2.74 -20.25 -5.69
N GLU A 174 -1.94 -20.75 -4.72
CA GLU A 174 -2.16 -20.45 -3.31
C GLU A 174 -2.01 -18.95 -3.00
N ILE A 175 -0.99 -18.31 -3.56
CA ILE A 175 -0.72 -16.88 -3.35
C ILE A 175 -1.88 -16.05 -3.93
N LYS A 176 -2.34 -16.40 -5.14
CA LYS A 176 -3.52 -15.77 -5.76
C LYS A 176 -4.75 -15.98 -4.89
N GLY A 177 -4.99 -17.20 -4.40
CA GLY A 177 -6.11 -17.51 -3.51
C GLY A 177 -6.13 -16.60 -2.28
N ILE A 178 -4.98 -16.46 -1.61
CA ILE A 178 -4.82 -15.56 -0.45
C ILE A 178 -5.16 -14.11 -0.80
N ALA A 179 -4.65 -13.61 -1.94
CA ALA A 179 -4.93 -12.24 -2.38
C ALA A 179 -6.44 -12.03 -2.64
N MET A 180 -7.08 -12.96 -3.35
CA MET A 180 -8.51 -12.88 -3.66
C MET A 180 -9.38 -13.01 -2.39
N ASP A 181 -8.97 -13.83 -1.43
CA ASP A 181 -9.67 -13.96 -0.14
C ASP A 181 -9.67 -12.64 0.63
N TYR A 182 -8.55 -11.92 0.71
CA TYR A 182 -8.52 -10.57 1.30
C TYR A 182 -9.39 -9.59 0.54
N LEU A 183 -9.31 -9.56 -0.79
CA LEU A 183 -10.11 -8.66 -1.62
C LEU A 183 -11.62 -8.91 -1.45
N SER A 184 -12.05 -10.17 -1.47
CA SER A 184 -13.47 -10.55 -1.35
C SER A 184 -14.11 -10.12 -0.03
N ARG A 185 -13.33 -9.98 1.04
CA ARG A 185 -13.82 -9.57 2.36
C ARG A 185 -14.02 -8.06 2.51
N ASN A 186 -13.37 -7.23 1.68
CA ASN A 186 -13.28 -5.78 1.91
C ASN A 186 -13.54 -4.92 0.66
N VAL A 187 -13.91 -5.54 -0.46
CA VAL A 187 -14.27 -4.85 -1.69
C VAL A 187 -15.73 -5.18 -2.02
N ASP A 188 -16.62 -4.21 -1.83
CA ASP A 188 -18.08 -4.41 -1.90
C ASP A 188 -18.57 -5.00 -3.23
N ASN A 189 -17.93 -4.64 -4.34
CA ASN A 189 -18.27 -5.11 -5.68
C ASN A 189 -17.23 -6.10 -6.24
N PHE A 190 -16.48 -6.80 -5.37
CA PHE A 190 -15.36 -7.65 -5.78
C PHE A 190 -15.72 -8.63 -6.91
N GLU A 191 -16.86 -9.32 -6.81
CA GLU A 191 -17.28 -10.30 -7.82
C GLU A 191 -17.38 -9.71 -9.23
N ALA A 192 -17.73 -8.42 -9.34
CA ALA A 192 -17.88 -7.71 -10.60
C ALA A 192 -16.55 -7.21 -11.18
N ILE A 193 -15.54 -6.99 -10.34
CA ILE A 193 -14.25 -6.38 -10.75
C ILE A 193 -13.05 -7.32 -10.61
N GLN A 194 -13.23 -8.54 -10.09
CA GLN A 194 -12.14 -9.48 -9.82
C GLN A 194 -11.28 -9.78 -11.07
N ASP A 195 -11.91 -9.86 -12.24
CA ASP A 195 -11.22 -10.17 -13.50
C ASP A 195 -10.48 -8.95 -14.09
N ASP A 196 -10.72 -7.76 -13.56
CA ASP A 196 -10.08 -6.51 -13.98
C ASP A 196 -8.75 -6.26 -13.23
N PHE A 197 -8.44 -7.05 -12.20
CA PHE A 197 -7.17 -6.95 -11.49
C PHE A 197 -6.01 -7.41 -12.37
N THR A 198 -5.03 -6.52 -12.57
CA THR A 198 -3.79 -6.84 -13.28
C THR A 198 -2.77 -7.42 -12.30
N TYR A 199 -2.26 -8.61 -12.61
CA TYR A 199 -1.18 -9.25 -11.85
C TYR A 199 0.21 -8.78 -12.30
N THR A 200 1.11 -8.54 -11.35
CA THR A 200 2.52 -8.22 -11.59
C THR A 200 3.40 -8.78 -10.46
N PRO A 201 4.35 -9.69 -10.75
CA PRO A 201 5.35 -10.08 -9.76
C PRO A 201 6.52 -9.07 -9.71
N SER A 202 7.18 -8.97 -8.56
CA SER A 202 8.36 -8.12 -8.37
C SER A 202 9.59 -8.60 -9.14
N ILE A 203 9.63 -9.88 -9.48
CA ILE A 203 10.67 -10.49 -10.31
C ILE A 203 10.03 -11.38 -11.38
N LYS A 204 10.69 -11.49 -12.53
CA LYS A 204 10.25 -12.41 -13.59
C LYS A 204 10.42 -13.86 -13.13
N ASP A 205 9.49 -14.73 -13.53
CA ASP A 205 9.53 -16.16 -13.22
C ASP A 205 9.54 -16.45 -11.70
N ALA A 206 8.76 -15.68 -10.94
CA ALA A 206 8.69 -15.65 -9.46
C ALA A 206 8.36 -16.98 -8.74
N VAL A 207 8.15 -18.07 -9.47
CA VAL A 207 7.83 -19.38 -8.89
C VAL A 207 9.02 -19.92 -8.09
N ASN A 208 8.81 -20.27 -6.82
CA ASN A 208 9.84 -20.75 -5.89
C ASN A 208 11.01 -19.78 -5.66
N MET A 209 10.76 -18.48 -5.82
CA MET A 209 11.72 -17.42 -5.52
C MET A 209 11.12 -16.48 -4.49
N ALA A 210 11.96 -15.74 -3.76
CA ALA A 210 11.48 -14.68 -2.89
C ALA A 210 10.98 -13.51 -3.76
N ALA A 211 9.67 -13.39 -3.90
CA ALA A 211 9.01 -12.36 -4.70
C ALA A 211 7.80 -11.78 -3.97
N ALA A 212 7.46 -10.54 -4.34
CA ALA A 212 6.19 -9.92 -4.03
C ALA A 212 5.26 -10.09 -5.24
N HIS A 213 4.01 -10.46 -4.98
CA HIS A 213 3.00 -10.72 -5.99
C HIS A 213 1.90 -9.68 -5.85
N GLU A 214 1.83 -8.75 -6.81
CA GLU A 214 0.89 -7.63 -6.80
C GLU A 214 -0.32 -7.90 -7.69
N TRP A 215 -1.51 -7.59 -7.18
CA TRP A 215 -2.72 -7.41 -7.97
C TRP A 215 -3.20 -5.98 -7.82
N ILE A 216 -3.54 -5.34 -8.93
CA ILE A 216 -4.00 -3.96 -8.94
C ILE A 216 -5.18 -3.74 -9.88
N TRP A 217 -6.22 -3.11 -9.35
CA TRP A 217 -7.37 -2.60 -10.07
C TRP A 217 -7.35 -1.07 -10.06
N ARG A 218 -7.79 -0.43 -11.15
CA ARG A 218 -7.75 1.02 -11.33
C ARG A 218 -8.98 1.50 -12.11
N ASP A 219 -9.68 2.49 -11.59
CA ASP A 219 -10.72 3.20 -12.35
C ASP A 219 -10.12 4.38 -13.13
N ILE A 220 -9.42 4.09 -14.22
CA ILE A 220 -8.81 5.12 -15.06
C ILE A 220 -9.84 6.03 -15.76
N SER A 221 -11.14 5.75 -15.65
CA SER A 221 -12.20 6.59 -16.21
C SER A 221 -12.51 7.80 -15.33
N TYR A 222 -12.22 7.71 -14.03
CA TYR A 222 -12.40 8.79 -13.07
C TYR A 222 -11.56 10.01 -13.44
N GLN A 223 -12.14 11.20 -13.31
CA GLN A 223 -11.46 12.47 -13.52
C GLN A 223 -11.55 13.30 -12.24
N LEU A 224 -10.39 13.70 -11.72
CA LEU A 224 -10.32 14.65 -10.62
C LEU A 224 -10.92 16.01 -11.03
N PRO A 225 -11.45 16.78 -10.06
CA PRO A 225 -11.81 18.16 -10.29
C PRO A 225 -10.67 18.98 -10.91
N GLU A 226 -11.03 19.97 -11.73
CA GLU A 226 -10.06 20.79 -12.45
C GLU A 226 -9.01 21.41 -11.49
N GLY A 227 -7.74 21.23 -11.84
CA GLY A 227 -6.61 21.80 -11.08
C GLY A 227 -6.13 20.96 -9.89
N LEU A 228 -6.75 19.82 -9.62
CA LEU A 228 -6.29 18.85 -8.63
C LEU A 228 -5.51 17.71 -9.28
N THR A 229 -4.59 17.14 -8.52
CA THR A 229 -3.86 15.92 -8.86
C THR A 229 -3.70 15.08 -7.59
N GLY A 230 -3.64 13.78 -7.78
CA GLY A 230 -3.21 12.85 -6.75
C GLY A 230 -1.69 12.73 -6.71
N ASP A 231 -1.18 12.51 -5.50
CA ASP A 231 0.11 11.88 -5.27
C ASP A 231 -0.11 10.36 -5.32
N VAL A 232 0.77 9.62 -6.00
CA VAL A 232 0.62 8.19 -6.37
C VAL A 232 -0.45 7.88 -7.44
N TYR A 233 -1.73 8.18 -7.21
CA TYR A 233 -2.84 7.85 -8.12
C TYR A 233 -3.85 8.99 -8.29
N ASN A 234 -4.21 9.30 -9.53
CA ASN A 234 -5.22 10.32 -9.88
C ASN A 234 -6.67 9.76 -9.91
N TYR A 235 -6.86 8.52 -9.48
CA TYR A 235 -8.11 7.79 -9.63
C TYR A 235 -8.24 6.69 -8.56
N PRO A 236 -9.48 6.21 -8.29
CA PRO A 236 -9.72 5.06 -7.43
C PRO A 236 -8.85 3.87 -7.80
N THR A 237 -8.19 3.29 -6.80
CA THR A 237 -7.24 2.19 -6.96
C THR A 237 -7.41 1.20 -5.82
N ILE A 238 -7.43 -0.08 -6.16
CA ILE A 238 -7.33 -1.18 -5.19
C ILE A 238 -6.06 -1.94 -5.51
N ARG A 239 -5.25 -2.20 -4.49
CA ARG A 239 -3.97 -2.85 -4.63
C ARG A 239 -3.75 -3.83 -3.48
N ILE A 240 -3.25 -5.01 -3.80
CA ILE A 240 -2.83 -5.98 -2.80
C ILE A 240 -1.50 -6.60 -3.22
N ILE A 241 -0.59 -6.74 -2.26
CA ILE A 241 0.68 -7.45 -2.42
C ILE A 241 0.72 -8.60 -1.44
N VAL A 242 0.98 -9.80 -1.94
CA VAL A 242 1.22 -10.99 -1.13
C VAL A 242 2.63 -11.50 -1.40
N SER A 243 3.35 -11.91 -0.36
CA SER A 243 4.68 -12.50 -0.50
C SER A 243 4.60 -13.92 -1.08
N SER A 244 5.73 -14.43 -1.60
CA SER A 244 5.83 -15.85 -1.97
C SER A 244 5.67 -16.82 -0.80
N GLY A 245 5.73 -16.34 0.45
CA GLY A 245 5.40 -17.11 1.66
C GLY A 245 3.90 -17.11 2.01
N GLY A 246 3.07 -16.38 1.25
CA GLY A 246 1.64 -16.21 1.51
C GLY A 246 1.28 -15.22 2.59
N LYS A 247 2.19 -14.29 2.93
CA LYS A 247 1.91 -13.22 3.90
C LYS A 247 1.43 -11.99 3.16
N LEU A 248 0.42 -11.30 3.72
CA LEU A 248 0.06 -9.97 3.21
C LEU A 248 1.26 -9.04 3.45
N ILE A 249 1.72 -8.37 2.40
CA ILE A 249 2.77 -7.34 2.50
C ILE A 249 2.12 -5.96 2.56
N SER A 250 1.13 -5.73 1.71
CA SER A 250 0.42 -4.46 1.63
C SER A 250 -0.99 -4.65 1.07
N TYR A 251 -1.94 -3.90 1.59
CA TYR A 251 -3.27 -3.70 1.03
C TYR A 251 -3.54 -2.21 0.94
N PHE A 252 -4.15 -1.75 -0.15
CA PHE A 252 -4.59 -0.37 -0.31
C PHE A 252 -5.91 -0.33 -1.08
N ASN A 253 -6.90 0.40 -0.57
CA ASN A 253 -8.18 0.62 -1.23
C ASN A 253 -8.59 2.08 -1.08
N SER A 254 -8.46 2.84 -2.17
CA SER A 254 -8.83 4.25 -2.20
C SER A 254 -10.23 4.53 -2.71
N VAL A 255 -11.04 3.52 -3.05
CA VAL A 255 -12.35 3.75 -3.70
C VAL A 255 -13.22 4.70 -2.88
N GLY A 256 -13.44 4.41 -1.60
CA GLY A 256 -14.22 5.26 -0.70
C GLY A 256 -13.57 6.63 -0.41
N LEU A 257 -12.28 6.82 -0.73
CA LEU A 257 -11.60 8.10 -0.56
C LEU A 257 -11.93 9.09 -1.69
N PHE A 258 -12.42 8.62 -2.83
CA PHE A 258 -12.91 9.50 -3.91
C PHE A 258 -14.40 9.83 -3.77
N GLU A 259 -15.06 9.27 -2.76
CA GLU A 259 -16.44 9.55 -2.38
C GLU A 259 -16.49 10.57 -1.23
N ASP A 260 -17.57 11.36 -1.20
CA ASP A 260 -17.82 12.40 -0.19
C ASP A 260 -18.25 11.80 1.17
#